data_AF-A0A975GLB9-F1
#
_entry.id   AF-A0A975GLB9-F1
#
_cell.length_a   1.000
_cell.length_b   1.000
_cell.length_c   1.000
_cell.angle_alpha   90.00
_cell.angle_beta   90.00
_cell.angle_gamma   90.00
#
_symmetry.space_group_name_H-M   'P 1'
#
loop_
_entity.id
_entity.type
_entity.pdbx_description
1 polymer ?
#
loop_
_entity_poly.entity_id
_entity_poly.type
_entity_poly.pdbx_seq_one_letter_code
_entity_poly.pdbx_strand_id
1 'polypeptide(L)'
;MRAGEYAGNYQEGYEDYGQLFTQVGKVSHRSCILLTSREKPKEIAMMEGDNKPVRSLLLGGLDESDARNIFSEIGDSFSGSDEDWQKLVRFYNGNPLALKLAARHINEVFFGDISEFLRNKEQIFYDLKDLLDWHFERMSDAEKEIMCWMAINREPVSKKFLLRYLTAP
;
A
#
# COMPACT_ATOMS: atom_id res chain seq x y z
N MET A 1 -13.03 7.57 -0.78
CA MET A 1 -13.24 7.01 0.57
C MET A 1 -12.87 8.06 1.60
N ARG A 2 -13.69 8.19 2.64
CA ARG A 2 -13.65 9.33 3.56
C ARG A 2 -12.44 9.22 4.45
N ALA A 3 -11.60 10.26 4.46
CA ALA A 3 -10.52 10.35 5.43
C ALA A 3 -11.12 10.59 6.83
N GLY A 4 -10.56 9.96 7.85
CA GLY A 4 -11.01 10.18 9.24
C GLY A 4 -12.16 9.29 9.73
N GLU A 5 -12.74 8.41 8.90
CA GLU A 5 -13.77 7.43 9.30
C GLU A 5 -13.32 5.98 9.02
N TYR A 6 -14.07 5.00 9.56
CA TYR A 6 -13.83 3.59 9.28
C TYR A 6 -13.80 3.31 7.77
N ALA A 7 -12.82 2.50 7.35
CA ALA A 7 -12.63 2.05 5.97
C ALA A 7 -13.91 1.50 5.32
N GLY A 8 -14.05 1.73 4.01
CA GLY A 8 -15.16 1.24 3.18
C GLY A 8 -16.40 2.14 3.17
N ASN A 9 -16.33 3.36 3.71
CA ASN A 9 -17.36 4.39 3.55
C ASN A 9 -17.01 5.36 2.40
N TYR A 10 -18.05 5.74 1.65
CA TYR A 10 -17.93 6.78 0.62
C TYR A 10 -17.70 8.15 1.26
N GLN A 11 -17.08 9.05 0.52
CA GLN A 11 -17.03 10.46 0.93
C GLN A 11 -18.42 11.06 0.79
N GLU A 12 -18.69 12.09 1.60
CA GLU A 12 -19.91 12.87 1.47
C GLU A 12 -20.03 13.44 0.05
N GLY A 13 -21.18 13.20 -0.59
CA GLY A 13 -21.45 13.55 -1.99
C GLY A 13 -21.01 12.49 -3.02
N TYR A 14 -20.46 11.36 -2.57
CA TYR A 14 -20.00 10.26 -3.42
C TYR A 14 -20.72 8.93 -3.13
N GLU A 15 -21.79 8.95 -2.36
CA GLU A 15 -22.56 7.76 -1.96
C GLU A 15 -23.23 7.06 -3.15
N ASP A 16 -23.56 7.82 -4.20
CA ASP A 16 -24.19 7.30 -5.42
C ASP A 16 -23.28 6.34 -6.20
N TYR A 17 -21.96 6.36 -5.96
CA TYR A 17 -21.05 5.35 -6.52
C TYR A 17 -21.39 3.95 -6.02
N GLY A 18 -21.88 3.79 -4.78
CA GLY A 18 -22.36 2.50 -4.28
C GLY A 18 -23.55 1.98 -5.08
N GLN A 19 -24.49 2.87 -5.43
CA GLN A 19 -25.62 2.50 -6.28
C GLN A 19 -25.14 2.12 -7.69
N LEU A 20 -24.25 2.91 -8.28
CA LEU A 20 -23.66 2.62 -9.59
C LEU A 20 -23.00 1.24 -9.62
N PHE A 21 -22.13 0.95 -8.65
CA PHE A 21 -21.45 -0.34 -8.59
C PHE A 21 -22.43 -1.50 -8.39
N THR A 22 -23.46 -1.30 -7.57
CA THR A 22 -24.54 -2.29 -7.39
C THR A 22 -25.28 -2.57 -8.70
N GLN A 23 -25.65 -1.53 -9.46
CA GLN A 23 -26.38 -1.70 -10.71
C GLN A 23 -25.53 -2.38 -11.78
N VAL A 24 -24.29 -1.94 -11.96
CA VAL A 24 -23.34 -2.55 -12.91
C VAL A 24 -23.09 -4.02 -12.56
N GLY A 25 -22.93 -4.35 -11.27
CA GLY A 25 -22.67 -5.73 -10.86
C GLY A 25 -23.86 -6.69 -11.00
N LYS A 26 -25.10 -6.17 -11.03
CA LYS A 26 -26.33 -6.98 -11.07
C LYS A 26 -26.99 -7.04 -12.44
N VAL A 27 -26.93 -5.96 -13.20
CA VAL A 27 -27.65 -5.85 -14.48
C VAL A 27 -26.80 -6.44 -15.59
N SER A 28 -27.43 -7.26 -16.45
CA SER A 28 -26.77 -7.74 -17.66
C SER A 28 -26.53 -6.57 -18.62
N HIS A 29 -25.27 -6.33 -18.96
CA HIS A 29 -24.87 -5.27 -19.88
C HIS A 29 -23.74 -5.75 -20.81
N ARG A 30 -23.51 -5.03 -21.92
CA ARG A 30 -22.44 -5.34 -22.89
C ARG A 30 -21.14 -4.57 -22.65
N SER A 31 -21.03 -3.87 -21.53
CA SER A 31 -19.83 -3.14 -21.10
C SER A 31 -19.00 -3.94 -20.11
N CYS A 32 -17.79 -3.46 -19.80
CA CYS A 32 -16.95 -3.97 -18.70
C CYS A 32 -16.41 -2.76 -17.93
N ILE A 33 -16.41 -2.85 -16.59
CA ILE A 33 -15.83 -1.81 -15.72
C ILE A 33 -14.65 -2.41 -14.98
N LEU A 34 -13.49 -1.76 -15.08
CA LEU A 34 -12.31 -2.05 -14.27
C LEU A 34 -12.20 -0.98 -13.18
N LEU A 35 -12.28 -1.41 -11.93
CA LEU A 35 -12.10 -0.55 -10.76
C LEU A 35 -10.75 -0.85 -10.11
N THR A 36 -9.94 0.19 -9.90
CA THR A 36 -8.75 0.13 -9.05
C THR A 36 -9.05 0.79 -7.71
N SER A 37 -8.84 0.10 -6.60
CA SER A 37 -9.08 0.66 -5.27
C SER A 37 -8.10 0.12 -4.23
N ARG A 38 -7.82 0.94 -3.21
CA ARG A 38 -7.02 0.56 -2.04
C ARG A 38 -7.85 -0.18 -0.98
N GLU A 39 -9.15 0.09 -0.92
CA GLU A 39 -10.09 -0.63 -0.06
C GLU A 39 -11.21 -1.18 -0.92
N LYS A 40 -11.66 -2.40 -0.63
CA LYS A 40 -12.71 -3.05 -1.39
C LYS A 40 -14.07 -2.42 -1.03
N PRO A 41 -14.83 -1.84 -1.98
CA PRO A 41 -16.16 -1.34 -1.70
C PRO A 41 -17.10 -2.48 -1.24
N LYS A 42 -18.01 -2.17 -0.32
CA LYS A 42 -18.92 -3.16 0.29
C LYS A 42 -19.79 -3.86 -0.77
N GLU A 43 -20.24 -3.12 -1.77
CA GLU A 43 -21.06 -3.62 -2.86
C GLU A 43 -20.31 -4.68 -3.69
N ILE A 44 -19.04 -4.42 -4.00
CA ILE A 44 -18.18 -5.37 -4.71
C ILE A 44 -17.94 -6.61 -3.86
N ALA A 45 -17.65 -6.46 -2.56
CA ALA A 45 -17.44 -7.57 -1.63
C ALA A 45 -18.67 -8.49 -1.51
N MET A 46 -19.89 -7.94 -1.59
CA MET A 46 -21.12 -8.74 -1.55
C MET A 46 -21.38 -9.51 -2.85
N MET A 47 -20.93 -8.98 -3.99
CA MET A 47 -21.24 -9.53 -5.31
C MET A 47 -20.13 -10.41 -5.90
N GLU A 48 -18.88 -10.29 -5.43
CA GLU A 48 -17.75 -11.03 -5.99
C GLU A 48 -17.90 -12.56 -5.89
N GLY A 49 -17.22 -13.26 -6.81
CA GLY A 49 -17.07 -14.72 -6.78
C GLY A 49 -16.44 -15.27 -8.06
N ASP A 50 -15.77 -16.42 -7.96
CA ASP A 50 -14.97 -16.99 -9.05
C ASP A 50 -15.77 -17.25 -10.33
N ASN A 51 -17.03 -17.68 -10.16
CA ASN A 51 -17.96 -17.96 -11.24
C ASN A 51 -19.03 -16.87 -11.42
N LYS A 52 -18.77 -15.65 -10.93
CA LYS A 52 -19.70 -14.50 -11.00
C LYS A 52 -19.17 -13.41 -11.95
N PRO A 53 -20.05 -12.54 -12.46
CA PRO A 53 -19.63 -11.42 -13.32
C PRO A 53 -18.75 -10.40 -12.59
N VAL A 54 -18.92 -10.24 -11.27
CA VAL A 54 -18.08 -9.39 -10.43
C VAL A 54 -16.90 -10.20 -9.92
N ARG A 55 -15.67 -9.76 -10.20
CA ARG A 55 -14.42 -10.41 -9.82
C ARG A 55 -13.47 -9.39 -9.21
N SER A 56 -12.65 -9.85 -8.27
CA SER A 56 -11.60 -9.05 -7.65
C SER A 56 -10.25 -9.72 -7.83
N LEU A 57 -9.24 -8.92 -8.12
CA LEU A 57 -7.84 -9.34 -8.13
C LEU A 57 -7.09 -8.55 -7.06
N LEU A 58 -6.55 -9.25 -6.06
CA LEU A 58 -5.66 -8.63 -5.08
C LEU A 58 -4.27 -8.51 -5.70
N LEU A 59 -3.76 -7.28 -5.80
CA LEU A 59 -2.42 -7.02 -6.30
C LEU A 59 -1.41 -7.17 -5.16
N GLY A 60 -0.39 -8.01 -5.39
CA GLY A 60 0.78 -8.14 -4.52
C GLY A 60 1.85 -7.11 -4.82
N GLY A 61 2.92 -7.15 -4.04
CA GLY A 61 4.15 -6.42 -4.34
C GLY A 61 4.90 -7.05 -5.52
N LEU A 62 5.73 -6.25 -6.18
CA LEU A 62 6.64 -6.67 -7.24
C LEU A 62 7.72 -7.61 -6.71
N ASP A 63 8.17 -8.50 -7.58
CA ASP A 63 9.32 -9.34 -7.32
C ASP A 63 10.64 -8.61 -7.62
N GLU A 64 11.74 -9.33 -7.44
CA GLU A 64 13.08 -8.78 -7.67
C GLU A 64 13.34 -8.39 -9.12
N SER A 65 12.81 -9.18 -10.07
CA SER A 65 13.03 -8.93 -11.49
C SER A 65 12.30 -7.66 -11.94
N ASP A 66 11.07 -7.47 -11.48
CA ASP A 66 10.28 -6.27 -11.73
C ASP A 66 10.88 -5.04 -11.02
N ALA A 67 11.42 -5.22 -9.81
CA ALA A 67 12.12 -4.15 -9.10
C ALA A 67 13.37 -3.69 -9.86
N ARG A 68 14.18 -4.62 -10.37
CA ARG A 68 15.36 -4.29 -11.20
C ARG A 68 14.96 -3.55 -12.48
N ASN A 69 13.83 -3.89 -13.09
CA ASN A 69 13.30 -3.16 -14.24
C ASN A 69 12.98 -1.69 -13.88
N ILE A 70 12.32 -1.44 -12.74
CA ILE A 70 12.07 -0.07 -12.26
C ILE A 70 13.37 0.72 -12.07
N PHE A 71 14.41 0.08 -11.51
CA PHE A 71 15.70 0.72 -11.29
C PHE A 71 16.38 1.05 -12.61
N SER A 72 16.31 0.17 -13.61
CA SER A 72 16.89 0.42 -14.93
C SER A 72 16.27 1.61 -15.67
N GLU A 73 15.02 1.97 -15.37
CA GLU A 73 14.41 3.20 -15.90
C GLU A 73 14.97 4.49 -15.27
N ILE A 74 15.66 4.39 -14.13
CA ILE A 74 16.17 5.53 -13.36
C ILE A 74 17.67 5.73 -13.61
N GLY A 75 18.43 4.65 -13.78
CA GLY A 75 19.87 4.71 -14.03
C GLY A 75 20.46 3.36 -14.39
N ASP A 76 21.58 3.39 -15.10
CA ASP A 76 22.24 2.19 -15.64
C ASP A 76 23.32 1.60 -14.70
N SER A 77 23.61 2.27 -13.58
CA SER A 77 24.80 2.01 -12.76
C SER A 77 24.49 1.50 -11.34
N PHE A 78 23.37 0.81 -11.15
CA PHE A 78 23.08 0.20 -9.85
C PHE A 78 23.93 -1.05 -9.61
N SER A 79 24.56 -1.11 -8.43
CA SER A 79 25.38 -2.25 -8.00
C SER A 79 24.89 -2.80 -6.67
N GLY A 80 24.93 -4.12 -6.51
CA GLY A 80 24.57 -4.83 -5.29
C GLY A 80 24.54 -6.33 -5.54
N SER A 81 24.70 -7.11 -4.48
CA SER A 81 24.52 -8.57 -4.56
C SER A 81 23.04 -8.94 -4.77
N ASP A 82 22.76 -10.16 -5.22
CA ASP A 82 21.37 -10.64 -5.31
C ASP A 82 20.69 -10.64 -3.93
N GLU A 83 21.45 -10.92 -2.86
CA GLU A 83 20.96 -10.80 -1.49
C GLU A 83 20.57 -9.35 -1.12
N ASP A 84 21.29 -8.36 -1.62
CA ASP A 84 20.97 -6.95 -1.37
C ASP A 84 19.69 -6.54 -2.11
N TRP A 85 19.53 -6.97 -3.35
CA TRP A 85 18.28 -6.78 -4.08
C TRP A 85 17.09 -7.43 -3.38
N GLN A 86 17.24 -8.67 -2.91
CA GLN A 86 16.18 -9.34 -2.15
C GLN A 86 15.84 -8.60 -0.86
N LYS A 87 16.83 -8.12 -0.11
CA LYS A 87 16.61 -7.33 1.11
C LYS A 87 15.87 -6.03 0.79
N LEU A 88 16.29 -5.33 -0.26
CA LEU A 88 15.68 -4.07 -0.68
C LEU A 88 14.20 -4.26 -1.04
N VAL A 89 13.90 -5.26 -1.87
CA VAL A 89 12.53 -5.55 -2.30
C VAL A 89 11.66 -6.02 -1.14
N ARG A 90 12.20 -6.86 -0.25
CA ARG A 90 11.50 -7.30 0.97
C ARG A 90 11.22 -6.13 1.91
N PHE A 91 12.18 -5.22 2.09
CA PHE A 91 12.02 -4.05 2.95
C PHE A 91 10.88 -3.15 2.47
N TYR A 92 10.79 -2.90 1.17
CA TYR A 92 9.69 -2.14 0.58
C TYR A 92 8.45 -2.96 0.24
N ASN A 93 8.42 -4.25 0.60
CA ASN A 93 7.36 -5.21 0.29
C ASN A 93 6.92 -5.19 -1.18
N GLY A 94 7.88 -5.01 -2.10
CA GLY A 94 7.62 -4.92 -3.53
C GLY A 94 6.78 -3.72 -3.96
N ASN A 95 6.60 -2.69 -3.12
CA ASN A 95 5.79 -1.52 -3.47
C ASN A 95 6.45 -0.74 -4.63
N PRO A 96 5.82 -0.63 -5.81
CA PRO A 96 6.45 0.00 -6.98
C PRO A 96 6.86 1.46 -6.75
N LEU A 97 6.04 2.23 -6.03
CA LEU A 97 6.32 3.64 -5.77
C LEU A 97 7.46 3.79 -4.77
N ALA A 98 7.46 3.01 -3.69
CA ALA A 98 8.55 3.04 -2.71
C ALA A 98 9.89 2.60 -3.34
N LEU A 99 9.87 1.56 -4.17
CA LEU A 99 11.04 1.11 -4.94
C LEU A 99 11.54 2.20 -5.90
N LYS A 100 10.63 2.88 -6.60
CA LYS A 100 10.98 3.98 -7.50
C LYS A 100 11.64 5.15 -6.76
N LEU A 101 11.11 5.51 -5.58
CA LEU A 101 11.69 6.54 -4.72
C LEU A 101 13.06 6.10 -4.20
N ALA A 102 13.19 4.85 -3.77
CA ALA A 102 14.45 4.30 -3.27
C ALA A 102 15.51 4.28 -4.37
N ALA A 103 15.17 3.87 -5.59
CA ALA A 103 16.08 3.88 -6.73
C ALA A 103 16.65 5.28 -7.00
N ARG A 104 15.81 6.33 -7.00
CA ARG A 104 16.28 7.72 -7.16
C ARG A 104 17.23 8.11 -6.04
N HIS A 105 16.84 7.85 -4.80
CA HIS A 105 17.65 8.18 -3.63
C HIS A 105 19.00 7.45 -3.63
N ILE A 106 19.01 6.16 -3.97
CA ILE A 106 20.22 5.34 -4.10
C ILE A 106 21.12 5.88 -5.22
N ASN A 107 20.55 6.26 -6.36
CA ASN A 107 21.33 6.81 -7.47
C ASN A 107 21.96 8.16 -7.11
N GLU A 108 21.23 9.05 -6.45
CA GLU A 108 21.65 10.43 -6.17
C GLU A 108 22.59 10.53 -4.96
N VAL A 109 22.35 9.74 -3.91
CA VAL A 109 23.07 9.87 -2.63
C VAL A 109 24.14 8.79 -2.48
N PHE A 110 23.91 7.60 -3.03
CA PHE A 110 24.80 6.44 -2.90
C PHE A 110 25.44 6.05 -4.24
N PHE A 111 25.31 6.88 -5.27
CA PHE A 111 25.89 6.67 -6.59
C PHE A 111 25.57 5.28 -7.20
N GLY A 112 24.40 4.73 -6.87
CA GLY A 112 23.95 3.42 -7.33
C GLY A 112 24.32 2.23 -6.44
N ASP A 113 25.07 2.41 -5.35
CA ASP A 113 25.46 1.30 -4.44
C ASP A 113 24.31 0.95 -3.47
N ILE A 114 23.62 -0.15 -3.77
CA ILE A 114 22.53 -0.70 -2.95
C ILE A 114 23.06 -1.27 -1.64
N SER A 115 24.23 -1.90 -1.66
CA SER A 115 24.84 -2.48 -0.47
C SER A 115 25.19 -1.37 0.53
N GLU A 116 25.69 -0.23 0.06
CA GLU A 116 25.95 0.95 0.88
C GLU A 116 24.68 1.53 1.48
N PHE A 117 23.63 1.70 0.67
CA PHE A 117 22.33 2.15 1.14
C PHE A 117 21.79 1.26 2.28
N LEU A 118 21.85 -0.07 2.11
CA LEU A 118 21.37 -1.04 3.09
C LEU A 118 22.21 -1.10 4.37
N ARG A 119 23.47 -0.66 4.35
CA ARG A 119 24.30 -0.55 5.57
C ARG A 119 23.88 0.58 6.49
N ASN A 120 23.12 1.56 5.99
CA ASN A 120 22.63 2.65 6.83
C ASN A 120 21.66 2.15 7.90
N LYS A 121 21.53 2.91 8.98
CA LYS A 121 20.60 2.58 10.07
C LYS A 121 19.14 2.89 9.71
N GLU A 122 18.92 3.76 8.73
CA GLU A 122 17.60 4.24 8.34
C GLU A 122 17.47 4.21 6.82
N GLN A 123 16.57 3.37 6.31
CA GLN A 123 16.19 3.27 4.89
C GLN A 123 14.96 4.13 4.57
N ILE A 124 14.59 5.03 5.48
CA ILE A 124 13.49 5.99 5.33
C ILE A 124 14.09 7.37 5.08
N PHE A 125 13.96 7.85 3.85
CA PHE A 125 14.42 9.18 3.41
C PHE A 125 13.22 10.10 3.21
N TYR A 126 13.50 11.40 2.99
CA TYR A 126 12.49 12.47 2.98
C TYR A 126 11.27 12.15 2.10
N ASP A 127 11.45 11.84 0.82
CA ASP A 127 10.32 11.56 -0.09
C ASP A 127 9.48 10.35 0.34
N LEU A 128 10.11 9.33 0.91
CA LEU A 128 9.38 8.17 1.42
C LEU A 128 8.63 8.52 2.71
N LYS A 129 9.22 9.35 3.57
CA LYS A 129 8.56 9.85 4.77
C LYS A 129 7.33 10.68 4.39
N ASP A 130 7.46 11.61 3.45
CA ASP A 130 6.34 12.43 2.96
C ASP A 130 5.19 11.55 2.41
N LEU A 131 5.52 10.48 1.67
CA LEU A 131 4.54 9.50 1.22
C LEU A 131 3.81 8.82 2.40
N LEU A 132 4.57 8.38 3.41
CA LEU A 132 3.99 7.73 4.60
C LEU A 132 3.16 8.70 5.43
N ASP A 133 3.62 9.94 5.61
CA ASP A 133 2.92 11.00 6.33
C ASP A 133 1.58 11.30 5.67
N TRP A 134 1.54 11.41 4.33
CA TRP A 134 0.27 11.59 3.59
C TRP A 134 -0.72 10.44 3.84
N HIS A 135 -0.23 9.20 3.91
CA HIS A 135 -1.08 8.05 4.22
C HIS A 135 -1.56 8.08 5.67
N PHE A 136 -0.68 8.40 6.61
CA PHE A 136 -0.96 8.46 8.03
C PHE A 136 -1.95 9.57 8.37
N GLU A 137 -1.79 10.76 7.80
CA GLU A 137 -2.66 11.92 8.06
C GLU A 137 -4.12 11.67 7.69
N ARG A 138 -4.36 10.86 6.65
CA ARG A 138 -5.71 10.51 6.16
C ARG A 138 -6.45 9.48 7.02
N MET A 139 -5.74 8.78 7.91
CA MET A 139 -6.33 7.82 8.83
C MET A 139 -7.20 8.53 9.89
N SER A 140 -8.21 7.83 10.39
CA SER A 140 -8.96 8.24 11.58
C SER A 140 -8.07 8.25 12.83
N ASP A 141 -8.48 8.98 13.86
CA ASP A 141 -7.70 9.06 15.11
C ASP A 141 -7.52 7.69 15.76
N ALA A 142 -8.56 6.84 15.70
CA ALA A 142 -8.48 5.45 16.17
C ALA A 142 -7.48 4.61 15.37
N GLU A 143 -7.44 4.75 14.03
CA GLU A 143 -6.46 4.05 13.19
C GLU A 143 -5.03 4.55 13.45
N LYS A 144 -4.84 5.86 13.64
CA LYS A 144 -3.54 6.43 14.03
C LYS A 144 -3.07 5.89 15.37
N GLU A 145 -3.97 5.79 16.35
CA GLU A 145 -3.66 5.22 17.66
C GLU A 145 -3.24 3.75 17.56
N ILE A 146 -3.97 2.95 16.76
CA ILE A 146 -3.60 1.56 16.46
C ILE A 146 -2.20 1.48 15.86
N MET A 147 -1.92 2.30 14.85
CA MET A 147 -0.60 2.34 14.18
C MET A 147 0.52 2.69 15.15
N CYS A 148 0.32 3.69 16.01
CA CYS A 148 1.28 4.06 17.06
C CYS A 148 1.52 2.91 18.03
N TRP A 149 0.47 2.22 18.49
CA TRP A 149 0.62 1.06 19.37
C TRP A 149 1.38 -0.08 18.69
N MET A 150 1.12 -0.35 17.41
CA MET A 150 1.86 -1.36 16.66
C MET A 150 3.34 -0.99 16.52
N ALA A 151 3.65 0.29 16.25
CA ALA A 151 5.03 0.77 16.14
C ALA A 151 5.80 0.69 17.47
N ILE A 152 5.12 0.91 18.61
CA ILE A 152 5.72 0.81 19.95
C ILE A 152 5.98 -0.65 20.34
N ASN A 153 5.04 -1.55 20.09
CA ASN A 153 5.15 -2.95 20.54
C ASN A 153 6.21 -3.74 19.76
N ARG A 154 6.47 -3.40 18.48
CA ARG A 154 7.50 -4.02 17.62
C ARG A 154 7.40 -5.54 17.42
N GLU A 155 6.41 -6.20 18.00
CA GLU A 155 6.08 -7.61 17.82
C GLU A 155 4.60 -7.76 17.41
N PRO A 156 4.23 -8.85 16.71
CA PRO A 156 2.84 -9.12 16.37
C PRO A 156 1.95 -9.18 17.63
N VAL A 157 0.97 -8.30 17.71
CA VAL A 157 0.01 -8.24 18.82
C VAL A 157 -1.36 -8.76 18.39
N SER A 158 -2.05 -9.44 19.30
CA SER A 158 -3.42 -9.89 19.02
C SER A 158 -4.39 -8.71 18.98
N LYS A 159 -5.48 -8.83 18.21
CA LYS A 159 -6.59 -7.86 18.24
C LYS A 159 -7.12 -7.62 19.66
N LYS A 160 -7.21 -8.67 20.47
CA LYS A 160 -7.65 -8.60 21.87
C LYS A 160 -6.71 -7.75 22.73
N PHE A 161 -5.40 -7.82 22.47
CA PHE A 161 -4.40 -7.00 23.14
C PHE A 161 -4.59 -5.52 22.78
N LEU A 162 -4.68 -5.20 21.50
CA LEU A 162 -4.90 -3.81 21.04
C LEU A 162 -6.17 -3.21 21.63
N LEU A 163 -7.28 -3.95 21.62
CA LEU A 163 -8.57 -3.50 22.20
C LEU A 163 -8.52 -3.20 23.70
N ARG A 164 -7.52 -3.71 24.43
CA ARG A 164 -7.35 -3.42 25.86
C ARG A 164 -6.78 -2.02 26.11
N TYR A 165 -6.06 -1.46 25.15
CA TYR A 165 -5.42 -0.15 25.24
C TYR A 165 -6.20 0.94 24.49
N LEU A 166 -7.04 0.55 23.53
CA LEU A 166 -7.86 1.45 22.70
C LEU A 166 -9.18 1.89 23.37
N THR A 167 -9.21 2.13 24.68
CA THR A 167 -10.45 2.54 25.37
C THR A 167 -10.24 3.67 26.37
N ALA A 168 -10.59 4.90 25.97
CA ALA A 168 -11.73 5.65 26.51
C ALA A 168 -12.15 6.73 25.48
N PRO A 169 -13.44 7.08 25.38
CA PRO A 169 -13.91 8.22 24.57
C PRO A 169 -13.31 9.55 25.03
#